data_AF-A0A7V5K4D1-F1
#
_entry.id   AF-A0A7V5K4D1-F1
#
_cell.length_a   1.000
_cell.length_b   1.000
_cell.length_c   1.000
_cell.angle_alpha   90.00
_cell.angle_beta   90.00
_cell.angle_gamma   90.00
#
_symmetry.space_group_name_H-M   'P 1'
#
loop_
_entity.id
_entity.type
_entity.pdbx_description
1 polymer ?
#
loop_
_entity_poly.entity_id
_entity_poly.type
_entity_poly.pdbx_seq_one_letter_code
_entity_poly.pdbx_strand_id
1 'polypeptide(L)'
;DPKVWECLHISELFERAEDFDLIHNHFDFLPLTYSSMTSTPVLTTIHGFSSSDILPVYRKYNGRTYYVAISNADRRPELDYVATVHHGIDLGPFTFRSQPGDYLLFFGRIHPDKGPEEAIRIARKAGIPLIMAGIIQDEPFFRGQVEPYLDGQMVRYVGSVGPQERDRLLGGALALLHPIQFQEPFGLSVVEAMACGTPVVAYPKGSMPEVVCHGRTGFLVSSVDEAVEALGKVHQLDRSACRRWVEERFSSQRMVEDYLGVYQKILALHHREDHRPWGYYQVLLDGPNHKVKTITVYPGHRLSLQRHNRRAEHWYVVAGKARVTLDQRELELNALSSVDIPRGAWHRIANPADANLVFIEVQTGDYFGEDDIERLEDDYGRP
;
A
#
# COMPACT_ATOMS: atom_id res chain seq x y z
N ASP A 1 -1.65 -13.59 -26.54
CA ASP A 1 -0.40 -13.29 -25.81
C ASP A 1 -0.78 -12.50 -24.56
N PRO A 2 -0.49 -13.01 -23.34
CA PRO A 2 -0.79 -12.30 -22.10
C PRO A 2 -0.28 -10.85 -22.10
N LYS A 3 0.92 -10.61 -22.65
CA LYS A 3 1.53 -9.26 -22.69
C LYS A 3 0.69 -8.24 -23.44
N VAL A 4 -0.03 -8.66 -24.49
CA VAL A 4 -0.92 -7.77 -25.23
C VAL A 4 -2.06 -7.27 -24.33
N TRP A 5 -2.67 -8.17 -23.57
CA TRP A 5 -3.76 -7.82 -22.66
C TRP A 5 -3.28 -7.02 -21.46
N GLU A 6 -2.07 -7.30 -20.94
CA GLU A 6 -1.42 -6.49 -19.92
C GLU A 6 -1.23 -5.05 -20.39
N CYS A 7 -0.65 -4.86 -21.58
CA CYS A 7 -0.45 -3.52 -22.15
C CYS A 7 -1.78 -2.79 -22.36
N LEU A 8 -2.82 -3.46 -22.90
CA LEU A 8 -4.14 -2.85 -23.11
C LEU A 8 -4.80 -2.45 -21.79
N HIS A 9 -4.70 -3.29 -20.75
CA HIS A 9 -5.23 -2.99 -19.42
C HIS A 9 -4.55 -1.77 -18.79
N ILE A 10 -3.22 -1.69 -18.91
CA ILE A 10 -2.44 -0.57 -18.38
C ILE A 10 -2.76 0.71 -19.17
N SER A 11 -2.79 0.65 -20.50
CA SER A 11 -3.09 1.81 -21.35
C SER A 11 -4.46 2.41 -21.01
N GLU A 12 -5.50 1.58 -20.94
CA GLU A 12 -6.86 2.02 -20.62
C GLU A 12 -6.92 2.76 -19.27
N LEU A 13 -6.22 2.26 -18.25
CA LEU A 13 -6.17 2.91 -16.95
C LEU A 13 -5.48 4.28 -17.02
N PHE A 14 -4.34 4.37 -17.71
CA PHE A 14 -3.56 5.62 -17.76
C PHE A 14 -4.13 6.67 -18.72
N GLU A 15 -4.84 6.26 -19.79
CA GLU A 15 -5.61 7.15 -20.65
C GLU A 15 -6.74 7.85 -19.88
N ARG A 16 -7.21 7.23 -18.80
CA ARG A 16 -8.26 7.73 -17.91
C ARG A 16 -7.74 8.13 -16.54
N ALA A 17 -6.43 8.36 -16.40
CA ALA A 17 -5.82 8.61 -15.11
C ALA A 17 -6.46 9.79 -14.36
N GLU A 18 -6.81 10.85 -15.10
CA GLU A 18 -7.42 12.07 -14.56
C GLU A 18 -8.86 11.88 -14.06
N ASP A 19 -9.49 10.73 -14.33
CA ASP A 19 -10.80 10.36 -13.74
C ASP A 19 -10.67 9.95 -12.25
N PHE A 20 -9.45 9.78 -11.73
CA PHE A 20 -9.20 9.22 -10.40
C PHE A 20 -8.34 10.16 -9.55
N ASP A 21 -8.62 10.20 -8.24
CA ASP A 21 -7.78 10.94 -7.29
C ASP A 21 -6.42 10.26 -7.04
N LEU A 22 -6.37 8.93 -7.20
CA LEU A 22 -5.20 8.09 -6.95
C LEU A 22 -5.31 6.78 -7.74
N ILE A 23 -4.19 6.34 -8.32
CA ILE A 23 -4.06 5.03 -8.96
C ILE A 23 -3.31 4.10 -8.02
N HIS A 24 -3.93 2.97 -7.65
CA HIS A 24 -3.28 1.92 -6.87
C HIS A 24 -2.96 0.70 -7.74
N ASN A 25 -1.68 0.57 -8.07
CA ASN A 25 -1.11 -0.49 -8.88
C ASN A 25 -0.77 -1.74 -8.04
N HIS A 26 -1.25 -2.90 -8.50
CA HIS A 26 -0.87 -4.24 -8.01
C HIS A 26 -0.25 -5.11 -9.12
N PHE A 27 0.04 -4.52 -10.28
CA PHE A 27 0.46 -5.19 -11.52
C PHE A 27 1.96 -5.03 -11.78
N ASP A 28 2.77 -5.22 -10.73
CA ASP A 28 4.24 -5.18 -10.74
C ASP A 28 4.79 -3.87 -11.37
N PHE A 29 5.98 -3.93 -11.99
CA PHE A 29 6.75 -2.76 -12.40
C PHE A 29 6.26 -2.09 -13.68
N LEU A 30 5.52 -2.79 -14.55
CA LEU A 30 5.21 -2.28 -15.89
C LEU A 30 4.35 -1.00 -15.86
N PRO A 31 3.29 -0.89 -15.02
CA PRO A 31 2.51 0.35 -14.89
C PRO A 31 3.34 1.57 -14.46
N LEU A 32 4.45 1.38 -13.72
CA LEU A 32 5.32 2.48 -13.32
C LEU A 32 5.88 3.24 -14.53
N THR A 33 6.03 2.58 -15.68
CA THR A 33 6.55 3.24 -16.89
C THR A 33 5.62 4.31 -17.46
N TYR A 34 4.34 4.28 -17.09
CA TYR A 34 3.31 5.23 -17.53
C TYR A 34 3.08 6.36 -16.50
N SER A 35 3.61 6.23 -15.29
CA SER A 35 3.48 7.24 -14.22
C SER A 35 4.03 8.62 -14.60
N SER A 36 4.84 8.71 -15.66
CA SER A 36 5.31 9.98 -16.19
C SER A 36 4.34 10.73 -17.10
N MET A 37 3.26 10.07 -17.52
CA MET A 37 2.29 10.60 -18.47
C MET A 37 1.05 11.21 -17.80
N THR A 38 0.97 11.16 -16.46
CA THR A 38 -0.14 11.71 -15.68
C THR A 38 0.37 12.48 -14.47
N SER A 39 -0.44 13.42 -13.99
CA SER A 39 -0.30 14.12 -12.71
C SER A 39 -0.96 13.37 -11.54
N THR A 40 -1.77 12.35 -11.83
CA THR A 40 -2.46 11.55 -10.82
C THR A 40 -1.46 10.71 -10.01
N PRO A 41 -1.49 10.74 -8.67
CA PRO A 41 -0.56 9.97 -7.85
C PRO A 41 -0.70 8.47 -8.09
N VAL A 42 0.44 7.80 -8.24
CA VAL A 42 0.50 6.34 -8.38
C VAL A 42 1.13 5.73 -7.12
N LEU A 43 0.37 4.87 -6.46
CA LEU A 43 0.83 3.96 -5.42
C LEU A 43 1.02 2.56 -6.02
N THR A 44 2.10 1.87 -5.71
CA THR A 44 2.30 0.46 -6.06
C THR A 44 2.52 -0.38 -4.81
N THR A 45 1.71 -1.41 -4.63
CA THR A 45 1.99 -2.46 -3.64
C THR A 45 2.88 -3.52 -4.28
N ILE A 46 4.04 -3.77 -3.67
CA ILE A 46 5.01 -4.76 -4.12
C ILE A 46 4.72 -6.08 -3.40
N HIS A 47 4.39 -7.12 -4.17
CA HIS A 47 4.07 -8.48 -3.67
C HIS A 47 5.27 -9.44 -3.84
N GLY A 48 6.47 -8.97 -3.51
CA GLY A 48 7.73 -9.62 -3.85
C GLY A 48 8.28 -9.25 -5.23
N PHE A 49 9.52 -9.67 -5.48
CA PHE A 49 10.23 -9.42 -6.73
C PHE A 49 10.43 -10.73 -7.48
N SER A 50 9.98 -10.79 -8.74
CA SER A 50 10.20 -11.96 -9.60
C SER A 50 11.68 -12.17 -9.94
N SER A 51 12.46 -11.09 -10.03
CA SER A 51 13.92 -11.12 -10.10
C SER A 51 14.52 -9.79 -9.64
N SER A 52 15.83 -9.72 -9.43
CA SER A 52 16.53 -8.44 -9.21
C SER A 52 16.51 -7.52 -10.44
N ASP A 53 16.22 -8.07 -11.62
CA ASP A 53 16.35 -7.36 -12.90
C ASP A 53 15.21 -6.36 -13.14
N ILE A 54 14.14 -6.46 -12.36
CA ILE A 54 13.02 -5.50 -12.40
C ILE A 54 13.27 -4.27 -11.52
N LEU A 55 14.19 -4.35 -10.55
CA LEU A 55 14.52 -3.26 -9.62
C LEU A 55 14.95 -1.94 -10.29
N PRO A 56 15.66 -1.92 -11.44
CA PRO A 56 15.96 -0.69 -12.14
C PRO A 56 14.72 0.16 -12.46
N VAL A 57 13.57 -0.45 -12.74
CA VAL A 57 12.32 0.28 -13.02
C VAL A 57 11.81 0.97 -11.75
N TYR A 58 11.73 0.23 -10.65
CA TYR A 58 11.34 0.80 -9.35
C TYR A 58 12.28 1.95 -8.94
N ARG A 59 13.59 1.76 -9.01
CA ARG A 59 14.57 2.81 -8.68
C ARG A 59 14.44 4.05 -9.55
N LYS A 60 14.11 3.91 -10.83
CA LYS A 60 13.88 5.04 -11.75
C LYS A 60 12.70 5.91 -11.30
N TYR A 61 11.68 5.32 -10.66
CA TYR A 61 10.45 6.00 -10.27
C TYR A 61 10.35 6.31 -8.77
N ASN A 62 11.43 6.10 -8.00
CA ASN A 62 11.62 6.68 -6.67
C ASN A 62 11.34 8.19 -6.68
N GLY A 63 10.77 8.71 -5.59
CA GLY A 63 10.36 10.11 -5.44
C GLY A 63 9.20 10.57 -6.35
N ARG A 64 8.88 9.86 -7.43
CA ARG A 64 7.76 10.16 -8.33
C ARG A 64 6.50 9.36 -8.01
N THR A 65 6.70 8.11 -7.60
CA THR A 65 5.62 7.19 -7.24
C THR A 65 5.80 6.72 -5.80
N TYR A 66 4.77 6.10 -5.24
CA TYR A 66 4.79 5.58 -3.88
C TYR A 66 4.87 4.06 -3.89
N TYR A 67 5.60 3.49 -2.93
CA TYR A 67 5.67 2.03 -2.74
C TYR A 67 5.14 1.60 -1.38
N VAL A 68 4.35 0.53 -1.36
CA VAL A 68 3.97 -0.21 -0.15
C VAL A 68 4.58 -1.60 -0.23
N ALA A 69 5.22 -2.05 0.84
CA ALA A 69 5.67 -3.43 0.99
C ALA A 69 4.62 -4.24 1.74
N ILE A 70 4.48 -5.54 1.41
CA ILE A 70 3.58 -6.46 2.13
C ILE A 70 4.21 -7.07 3.39
N SER A 71 5.51 -6.85 3.61
CA SER A 71 6.23 -7.15 4.84
C SER A 71 7.49 -6.30 4.92
N ASN A 72 8.07 -6.14 6.11
CA ASN A 72 9.34 -5.42 6.23
C ASN A 72 10.51 -6.21 5.64
N ALA A 73 10.45 -7.54 5.72
CA ALA A 73 11.41 -8.45 5.10
C ALA A 73 11.46 -8.35 3.56
N ASP A 74 10.35 -7.96 2.93
CA ASP A 74 10.27 -7.79 1.47
C ASP A 74 10.79 -6.42 0.99
N ARG A 75 11.15 -5.51 1.91
CA ARG A 75 11.65 -4.18 1.54
C ARG A 75 13.05 -4.23 0.95
N ARG A 76 13.27 -3.43 -0.08
CA ARG A 76 14.61 -3.12 -0.60
C ARG A 76 15.09 -1.76 -0.07
N PRO A 77 16.31 -1.66 0.50
CA PRO A 77 16.82 -0.40 1.07
C PRO A 77 16.87 0.77 0.09
N GLU A 78 16.93 0.48 -1.20
CA GLU A 78 17.09 1.42 -2.30
C GLU A 78 15.76 1.90 -2.92
N LEU A 79 14.61 1.56 -2.32
CA LEU A 79 13.29 2.01 -2.75
C LEU A 79 12.59 2.87 -1.68
N ASP A 80 11.86 3.88 -2.15
CA ASP A 80 11.21 4.89 -1.30
C ASP A 80 9.79 4.46 -0.85
N TYR A 81 9.71 3.48 0.05
CA TYR A 81 8.41 3.00 0.53
C TYR A 81 7.74 3.97 1.51
N VAL A 82 6.46 4.26 1.27
CA VAL A 82 5.63 5.13 2.11
C VAL A 82 5.09 4.42 3.36
N ALA A 83 4.92 3.09 3.29
CA ALA A 83 4.46 2.24 4.38
C ALA A 83 4.79 0.76 4.14
N THR A 84 4.55 -0.07 5.15
CA THR A 84 4.44 -1.53 5.05
C THR A 84 3.01 -1.89 5.48
N VAL A 85 2.25 -2.57 4.62
CA VAL A 85 0.88 -3.01 4.92
C VAL A 85 0.83 -4.52 4.77
N HIS A 86 0.82 -5.23 5.91
CA HIS A 86 0.68 -6.69 5.92
C HIS A 86 -0.65 -7.10 5.28
N HIS A 87 -0.64 -8.18 4.47
CA HIS A 87 -1.88 -8.73 3.92
C HIS A 87 -2.90 -9.06 5.02
N GLY A 88 -4.16 -8.91 4.66
CA GLY A 88 -5.31 -9.30 5.46
C GLY A 88 -6.10 -10.40 4.75
N ILE A 89 -6.74 -11.27 5.53
CA ILE A 89 -7.64 -12.30 5.02
C ILE A 89 -9.07 -12.06 5.52
N ASP A 90 -10.05 -12.48 4.72
CA ASP A 90 -11.40 -12.70 5.21
C ASP A 90 -11.41 -13.92 6.13
N LEU A 91 -11.93 -13.77 7.34
CA LEU A 91 -11.97 -14.80 8.36
C LEU A 91 -13.20 -15.71 8.25
N GLY A 92 -14.24 -15.29 7.53
CA GLY A 92 -15.48 -16.06 7.37
C GLY A 92 -15.26 -17.49 6.87
N PRO A 93 -14.39 -17.73 5.87
CA PRO A 93 -14.08 -19.07 5.37
C PRO A 93 -13.25 -19.96 6.30
N PHE A 94 -12.78 -19.47 7.45
CA PHE A 94 -11.85 -20.17 8.33
C PHE A 94 -12.46 -20.38 9.71
N THR A 95 -12.96 -21.59 9.94
CA THR A 95 -13.63 -22.00 11.18
C THR A 95 -12.58 -22.20 12.27
N PHE A 96 -12.71 -21.46 13.36
CA PHE A 96 -11.88 -21.70 14.54
C PHE A 96 -12.17 -23.09 15.14
N ARG A 97 -11.11 -23.87 15.36
CA ARG A 97 -11.18 -25.16 16.07
C ARG A 97 -10.27 -25.14 17.28
N SER A 98 -10.84 -25.34 18.46
CA SER A 98 -10.11 -25.33 19.73
C SER A 98 -9.36 -26.62 20.03
N GLN A 99 -9.72 -27.73 19.38
CA GLN A 99 -9.07 -29.04 19.55
C GLN A 99 -8.22 -29.37 18.32
N PRO A 100 -6.98 -29.85 18.51
CA PRO A 100 -6.16 -30.33 17.40
C PRO A 100 -6.65 -31.71 16.92
N GLY A 101 -6.37 -32.02 15.66
CA GLY A 101 -6.36 -33.42 15.20
C GLY A 101 -4.99 -34.07 15.42
N ASP A 102 -4.74 -35.14 14.69
CA ASP A 102 -3.63 -36.07 14.87
C ASP A 102 -2.60 -36.06 13.73
N TYR A 103 -2.71 -35.10 12.81
CA TYR A 103 -1.83 -34.99 11.64
C TYR A 103 -1.14 -33.63 11.54
N LEU A 104 0.05 -33.63 10.93
CA LEU A 104 0.74 -32.44 10.44
C LEU A 104 0.22 -32.10 9.05
N LEU A 105 0.15 -30.80 8.75
CA LEU A 105 -0.27 -30.33 7.43
C LEU A 105 0.88 -29.62 6.72
N PHE A 106 1.11 -29.97 5.47
CA PHE A 106 1.82 -29.15 4.50
C PHE A 106 0.79 -28.56 3.53
N PHE A 107 0.74 -27.23 3.42
CA PHE A 107 -0.24 -26.53 2.58
C PHE A 107 0.44 -25.48 1.69
N GLY A 108 0.57 -25.80 0.41
CA GLY A 108 1.23 -24.93 -0.56
C GLY A 108 1.65 -25.67 -1.84
N ARG A 109 2.18 -24.92 -2.81
CA ARG A 109 2.70 -25.47 -4.07
C ARG A 109 3.76 -26.54 -3.79
N ILE A 110 3.71 -27.65 -4.51
CA ILE A 110 4.78 -28.65 -4.49
C ILE A 110 5.90 -28.14 -5.40
N HIS A 111 6.92 -27.58 -4.76
CA HIS A 111 8.09 -26.97 -5.37
C HIS A 111 9.25 -27.03 -4.36
N PRO A 112 10.52 -27.18 -4.78
CA PRO A 112 11.67 -27.21 -3.88
C PRO A 112 11.69 -26.07 -2.86
N ASP A 113 11.44 -24.84 -3.33
CA ASP A 113 11.41 -23.64 -2.49
C ASP A 113 10.40 -23.68 -1.34
N LYS A 114 9.34 -24.48 -1.48
CA LYS A 114 8.28 -24.61 -0.47
C LYS A 114 8.60 -25.61 0.64
N GLY A 115 9.67 -26.40 0.50
CA GLY A 115 10.14 -27.37 1.50
C GLY A 115 9.28 -28.63 1.73
N PRO A 116 8.60 -29.21 0.73
CA PRO A 116 7.83 -30.44 0.94
C PRO A 116 8.70 -31.64 1.38
N GLU A 117 9.96 -31.71 0.94
CA GLU A 117 10.91 -32.76 1.36
C GLU A 117 11.25 -32.64 2.87
N GLU A 118 11.49 -31.42 3.34
CA GLU A 118 11.67 -31.12 4.76
C GLU A 118 10.44 -31.52 5.56
N ALA A 119 9.24 -31.19 5.09
CA ALA A 119 8.00 -31.56 5.76
C ALA A 119 7.87 -33.08 5.94
N ILE A 120 8.19 -33.86 4.91
CA ILE A 120 8.23 -35.33 4.97
C ILE A 120 9.25 -35.81 6.01
N ARG A 121 10.46 -35.26 6.01
CA ARG A 121 11.51 -35.63 6.97
C ARG A 121 11.11 -35.31 8.41
N ILE A 122 10.53 -34.14 8.65
CA ILE A 122 10.02 -33.73 9.97
C ILE A 122 8.96 -34.70 10.45
N ALA A 123 7.94 -34.97 9.63
CA ALA A 123 6.84 -35.85 9.98
C ALA A 123 7.33 -37.26 10.31
N ARG A 124 8.17 -37.84 9.43
CA ARG A 124 8.75 -39.18 9.63
C ARG A 124 9.59 -39.27 10.90
N LYS A 125 10.41 -38.26 11.18
CA LYS A 125 11.23 -38.23 12.40
C LYS A 125 10.41 -38.01 13.66
N ALA A 126 9.32 -37.24 13.59
CA ALA A 126 8.38 -37.04 14.70
C ALA A 126 7.44 -38.24 14.94
N GLY A 127 7.27 -39.12 13.94
CA GLY A 127 6.30 -40.22 14.02
C GLY A 127 4.84 -39.76 13.97
N ILE A 128 4.56 -38.59 13.40
CA ILE A 128 3.22 -38.01 13.24
C ILE A 128 2.80 -38.02 11.76
N PRO A 129 1.60 -38.51 11.39
CA PRO A 129 1.12 -38.51 10.01
C PRO A 129 1.14 -37.12 9.35
N LEU A 130 1.51 -37.06 8.07
CA LEU A 130 1.55 -35.84 7.27
C LEU A 130 0.51 -35.90 6.15
N ILE A 131 -0.30 -34.85 6.06
CA ILE A 131 -1.15 -34.56 4.91
C ILE A 131 -0.53 -33.41 4.12
N MET A 132 -0.39 -33.59 2.81
CA MET A 132 0.14 -32.60 1.88
C MET A 132 -0.95 -32.19 0.89
N ALA A 133 -1.23 -30.89 0.81
CA ALA A 133 -2.23 -30.33 -0.09
C ALA A 133 -1.65 -29.15 -0.89
N GLY A 134 -1.95 -29.11 -2.19
CA GLY A 134 -1.48 -28.07 -3.10
C GLY A 134 -1.44 -28.50 -4.56
N ILE A 135 -0.97 -27.59 -5.41
CA ILE A 135 -0.75 -27.84 -6.85
C ILE A 135 0.69 -28.33 -7.02
N ILE A 136 0.90 -29.35 -7.85
CA ILE A 136 2.25 -29.73 -8.31
C ILE A 136 2.72 -28.69 -9.31
N GLN A 137 3.71 -27.89 -8.91
CA GLN A 137 4.31 -26.88 -9.79
C GLN A 137 5.57 -27.41 -10.48
N ASP A 138 6.31 -28.27 -9.79
CA ASP A 138 7.51 -28.94 -10.31
C ASP A 138 7.29 -30.46 -10.34
N GLU A 139 6.90 -30.97 -11.51
CA GLU A 139 6.64 -32.39 -11.77
C GLU A 139 7.89 -33.28 -11.57
N PRO A 140 9.07 -32.96 -12.15
CA PRO A 140 10.29 -33.71 -11.89
C PRO A 140 10.64 -33.82 -10.40
N PHE A 141 10.55 -32.70 -9.68
CA PHE A 141 10.81 -32.69 -8.24
C PHE A 141 9.78 -33.54 -7.48
N PHE A 142 8.50 -33.43 -7.80
CA PHE A 142 7.45 -34.24 -7.16
C PHE A 142 7.73 -35.74 -7.30
N ARG A 143 7.99 -36.22 -8.53
CA ARG A 143 8.25 -37.65 -8.79
C ARG A 143 9.53 -38.16 -8.14
N GLY A 144 10.55 -37.31 -8.02
CA GLY A 144 11.84 -37.68 -7.46
C GLY A 144 11.88 -37.64 -5.93
N GLN A 145 11.30 -36.60 -5.32
CA GLN A 145 11.55 -36.25 -3.91
C GLN A 145 10.30 -36.32 -3.01
N VAL A 146 9.10 -36.42 -3.59
CA VAL A 146 7.85 -36.45 -2.82
C VAL A 146 7.14 -37.78 -3.00
N GLU A 147 6.84 -38.15 -4.25
CA GLU A 147 6.08 -39.37 -4.61
C GLU A 147 6.63 -40.66 -3.98
N PRO A 148 7.95 -40.92 -3.91
CA PRO A 148 8.48 -42.16 -3.34
C PRO A 148 8.20 -42.34 -1.85
N TYR A 149 7.84 -41.27 -1.14
CA TYR A 149 7.53 -41.29 0.29
C TYR A 149 6.03 -41.35 0.58
N LEU A 150 5.16 -41.29 -0.44
CA LEU A 150 3.71 -41.37 -0.28
C LEU A 150 3.28 -42.81 -0.05
N ASP A 151 2.99 -43.17 1.20
CA ASP A 151 2.59 -44.52 1.60
C ASP A 151 1.08 -44.65 1.92
N GLY A 152 0.35 -43.53 1.87
CA GLY A 152 -1.08 -43.49 2.15
C GLY A 152 -1.42 -43.55 3.65
N GLN A 153 -0.43 -43.71 4.52
CA GLN A 153 -0.59 -43.84 5.97
C GLN A 153 0.16 -42.71 6.70
N MET A 154 1.49 -42.75 6.64
CA MET A 154 2.37 -41.77 7.26
C MET A 154 2.48 -40.48 6.44
N VAL A 155 2.47 -40.59 5.11
CA VAL A 155 2.50 -39.42 4.21
C VAL A 155 1.44 -39.58 3.13
N ARG A 156 0.55 -38.59 3.05
CA ARG A 156 -0.57 -38.56 2.13
C ARG A 156 -0.57 -37.27 1.33
N TYR A 157 -0.65 -37.37 0.02
CA TYR A 157 -0.92 -36.24 -0.86
C TYR A 157 -2.38 -36.25 -1.28
N VAL A 158 -3.10 -35.15 -1.06
CA VAL A 158 -4.54 -35.02 -1.35
C VAL A 158 -4.84 -34.10 -2.53
N GLY A 159 -3.81 -33.59 -3.20
CA GLY A 159 -3.99 -32.68 -4.33
C GLY A 159 -4.39 -31.27 -3.91
N SER A 160 -4.95 -30.55 -4.89
CA SER A 160 -5.52 -29.22 -4.66
C SER A 160 -6.91 -29.36 -4.07
N VAL A 161 -7.19 -28.55 -3.05
CA VAL A 161 -8.43 -28.65 -2.27
C VAL A 161 -9.29 -27.40 -2.43
N GLY A 162 -10.61 -27.61 -2.46
CA GLY A 162 -11.59 -26.52 -2.47
C GLY A 162 -11.76 -25.87 -1.09
N PRO A 163 -12.56 -24.80 -0.98
CA PRO A 163 -12.70 -24.01 0.25
C PRO A 163 -13.09 -24.82 1.50
N GLN A 164 -14.04 -25.75 1.37
CA GLN A 164 -14.52 -26.58 2.50
C GLN A 164 -13.42 -27.52 3.02
N GLU A 165 -12.73 -28.21 2.11
CA GLU A 165 -11.66 -29.13 2.49
C GLU A 165 -10.42 -28.37 2.97
N ARG A 166 -10.15 -27.17 2.44
CA ARG A 166 -9.13 -26.27 2.99
C ARG A 166 -9.40 -25.93 4.45
N ASP A 167 -10.63 -25.50 4.79
CA ASP A 167 -11.01 -25.21 6.18
C ASP A 167 -10.87 -26.46 7.06
N ARG A 168 -11.32 -27.62 6.57
CA ARG A 168 -11.16 -28.90 7.26
C ARG A 168 -9.69 -29.21 7.53
N LEU A 169 -8.84 -29.16 6.52
CA LEU A 169 -7.43 -29.52 6.63
C LEU A 169 -6.68 -28.56 7.53
N LEU A 170 -6.83 -27.25 7.33
CA LEU A 170 -6.15 -26.23 8.11
C LEU A 170 -6.53 -26.33 9.58
N GLY A 171 -7.82 -26.29 9.91
CA GLY A 171 -8.27 -26.30 11.31
C GLY A 171 -8.13 -27.65 12.02
N GLY A 172 -8.08 -28.76 11.28
CA GLY A 172 -7.95 -30.10 11.84
C GLY A 172 -6.50 -30.50 12.14
N ALA A 173 -5.52 -29.77 11.63
CA ALA A 173 -4.12 -30.13 11.81
C ALA A 173 -3.66 -29.88 13.26
N LEU A 174 -2.78 -30.76 13.73
CA LEU A 174 -1.99 -30.56 14.95
C LEU A 174 -1.13 -29.30 14.82
N ALA A 175 -0.40 -29.20 13.70
CA ALA A 175 0.36 -28.03 13.31
C ALA A 175 0.47 -27.95 11.78
N LEU A 176 0.59 -26.73 11.26
CA LEU A 176 1.06 -26.50 9.89
C LEU A 176 2.59 -26.51 9.88
N LEU A 177 3.19 -27.29 8.98
CA LEU A 177 4.62 -27.22 8.67
C LEU A 177 4.85 -26.21 7.52
N HIS A 178 5.71 -25.23 7.77
CA HIS A 178 6.15 -24.25 6.77
C HIS A 178 7.69 -24.16 6.70
N PRO A 179 8.39 -25.24 6.30
CA PRO A 179 9.85 -25.30 6.24
C PRO A 179 10.38 -24.64 4.95
N ILE A 180 10.03 -23.37 4.76
CA ILE A 180 10.28 -22.64 3.53
C ILE A 180 11.77 -22.49 3.23
N GLN A 181 12.15 -22.67 1.96
CA GLN A 181 13.55 -22.58 1.53
C GLN A 181 13.92 -21.27 0.84
N PHE A 182 12.95 -20.40 0.54
CA PHE A 182 13.19 -19.06 0.00
C PHE A 182 12.71 -17.95 0.96
N GLN A 183 13.02 -16.70 0.63
CA GLN A 183 12.55 -15.53 1.36
C GLN A 183 11.06 -15.31 1.04
N GLU A 184 10.16 -15.87 1.85
CA GLU A 184 8.71 -15.76 1.64
C GLU A 184 8.24 -14.30 1.87
N PRO A 185 7.63 -13.64 0.87
CA PRO A 185 7.18 -12.26 1.00
C PRO A 185 6.12 -12.06 2.08
N PHE A 186 5.22 -13.04 2.28
CA PHE A 186 4.20 -12.99 3.35
C PHE A 186 3.74 -14.36 3.88
N GLY A 187 3.33 -15.29 3.01
CA GLY A 187 2.86 -16.63 3.41
C GLY A 187 1.41 -16.67 3.92
N LEU A 188 0.44 -16.44 3.02
CA LEU A 188 -0.99 -16.47 3.37
C LEU A 188 -1.44 -17.76 4.06
N SER A 189 -0.94 -18.93 3.65
CA SER A 189 -1.35 -20.21 4.26
C SER A 189 -1.00 -20.33 5.74
N VAL A 190 0.05 -19.64 6.19
CA VAL A 190 0.43 -19.56 7.62
C VAL A 190 -0.63 -18.79 8.41
N VAL A 191 -1.08 -17.65 7.86
CA VAL A 191 -2.16 -16.83 8.45
C VAL A 191 -3.48 -17.59 8.44
N GLU A 192 -3.83 -18.24 7.32
CA GLU A 192 -5.05 -19.05 7.20
C GLU A 192 -5.09 -20.21 8.22
N ALA A 193 -3.96 -20.87 8.48
CA ALA A 193 -3.89 -21.93 9.49
C ALA A 193 -4.12 -21.38 10.91
N MET A 194 -3.44 -20.29 11.26
CA MET A 194 -3.63 -19.62 12.55
C MET A 194 -5.04 -19.06 12.71
N ALA A 195 -5.70 -18.66 11.61
CA ALA A 195 -7.10 -18.26 11.59
C ALA A 195 -8.04 -19.42 11.96
N CYS A 196 -7.68 -20.65 11.65
CA CYS A 196 -8.41 -21.84 12.11
C CYS A 196 -8.02 -22.28 13.55
N GLY A 197 -7.09 -21.55 14.18
CA GLY A 197 -6.50 -21.87 15.47
C GLY A 197 -5.27 -22.78 15.40
N THR A 198 -4.82 -23.16 14.19
CA THR A 198 -3.72 -24.12 14.03
C THR A 198 -2.36 -23.45 14.21
N PRO A 199 -1.54 -23.91 15.17
CA PRO A 199 -0.18 -23.39 15.33
C PRO A 199 0.70 -23.75 14.14
N VAL A 200 1.75 -22.95 13.92
CA VAL A 200 2.65 -23.12 12.77
C VAL A 200 4.08 -23.40 13.23
N VAL A 201 4.73 -24.40 12.64
CA VAL A 201 6.17 -24.63 12.76
C VAL A 201 6.82 -24.19 11.45
N ALA A 202 7.54 -23.07 11.49
CA ALA A 202 8.04 -22.39 10.30
C ALA A 202 9.56 -22.15 10.36
N TYR A 203 10.22 -22.15 9.20
CA TYR A 203 11.58 -21.64 9.11
C TYR A 203 11.59 -20.11 9.12
N PRO A 204 12.54 -19.43 9.81
CA PRO A 204 12.55 -17.97 9.96
C PRO A 204 13.09 -17.26 8.71
N LYS A 205 12.55 -17.57 7.53
CA LYS A 205 12.90 -16.89 6.26
C LYS A 205 11.81 -15.90 5.85
N GLY A 206 12.23 -14.79 5.24
CA GLY A 206 11.35 -13.73 4.79
C GLY A 206 10.51 -13.16 5.93
N SER A 207 9.22 -13.02 5.66
CA SER A 207 8.21 -12.49 6.58
C SER A 207 7.83 -13.40 7.75
N MET A 208 8.32 -14.65 7.82
CA MET A 208 7.90 -15.59 8.87
C MET A 208 8.07 -15.06 10.30
N PRO A 209 9.15 -14.34 10.67
CA PRO A 209 9.27 -13.69 11.98
C PRO A 209 8.28 -12.54 12.23
N GLU A 210 7.71 -11.95 11.17
CA GLU A 210 6.67 -10.91 11.29
C GLU A 210 5.28 -11.52 11.49
N VAL A 211 5.05 -12.69 10.87
CA VAL A 211 3.75 -13.38 10.84
C VAL A 211 3.57 -14.31 12.04
N VAL A 212 4.59 -15.09 12.41
CA VAL A 212 4.50 -16.07 13.51
C VAL A 212 5.08 -15.49 14.79
N CYS A 213 4.27 -15.47 15.86
CA CYS A 213 4.73 -15.10 17.19
C CYS A 213 5.33 -16.33 17.88
N HIS A 214 6.67 -16.44 17.87
CA HIS A 214 7.41 -17.58 18.43
C HIS A 214 6.99 -17.86 19.88
N GLY A 215 6.64 -19.12 20.17
CA GLY A 215 6.20 -19.57 21.48
C GLY A 215 4.75 -19.20 21.85
N ARG A 216 4.02 -18.48 20.99
CA ARG A 216 2.62 -18.09 21.22
C ARG A 216 1.67 -18.61 20.14
N THR A 217 1.99 -18.40 18.87
CA THR A 217 1.15 -18.85 17.73
C THR A 217 1.81 -19.94 16.90
N GLY A 218 3.04 -20.29 17.25
CA GLY A 218 3.86 -21.24 16.53
C GLY A 218 5.30 -21.21 17.00
N PHE A 219 6.16 -21.94 16.31
CA PHE A 219 7.59 -21.98 16.56
C PHE A 219 8.35 -21.64 15.28
N LEU A 220 9.33 -20.76 15.43
CA LEU A 220 10.34 -20.47 14.43
C LEU A 220 11.55 -21.37 14.71
N VAL A 221 11.91 -22.22 13.75
CA VAL A 221 12.93 -23.27 13.88
C VAL A 221 13.85 -23.28 12.66
N SER A 222 15.10 -23.71 12.81
CA SER A 222 16.11 -23.62 11.73
C SER A 222 16.51 -24.97 11.14
N SER A 223 15.97 -26.08 11.67
CA SER A 223 16.30 -27.43 11.23
C SER A 223 15.15 -28.41 11.41
N VAL A 224 15.27 -29.59 10.80
CA VAL A 224 14.34 -30.71 11.00
C VAL A 224 14.31 -31.12 12.48
N ASP A 225 15.44 -31.06 13.16
CA ASP A 225 15.58 -31.52 14.56
C ASP A 225 14.88 -30.55 15.51
N GLU A 226 15.11 -29.25 15.34
CA GLU A 226 14.38 -28.22 16.06
C GLU A 226 12.88 -28.25 15.77
N ALA A 227 12.48 -28.55 14.53
CA ALA A 227 11.07 -28.71 14.19
C ALA A 227 10.43 -29.88 14.95
N VAL A 228 11.11 -31.03 15.05
CA VAL A 228 10.63 -32.18 15.83
C VAL A 228 10.54 -31.85 17.32
N GLU A 229 11.52 -31.15 17.87
CA GLU A 229 11.48 -30.67 19.27
C GLU A 229 10.32 -29.69 19.50
N ALA A 230 10.07 -28.79 18.55
CA ALA A 230 8.97 -27.83 18.60
C ALA A 230 7.61 -28.53 18.55
N LEU A 231 7.45 -29.57 17.71
CA LEU A 231 6.24 -30.39 17.67
C LEU A 231 5.93 -31.03 19.03
N GLY A 232 6.97 -31.43 19.78
CA GLY A 232 6.83 -31.90 21.16
C GLY A 232 6.25 -30.87 22.13
N LYS A 233 6.24 -29.57 21.77
CA LYS A 233 5.75 -28.46 22.60
C LYS A 233 4.47 -27.81 22.05
N VAL A 234 4.01 -28.17 20.84
CA VAL A 234 2.82 -27.56 20.20
C VAL A 234 1.56 -27.67 21.07
N HIS A 235 1.41 -28.77 21.82
CA HIS A 235 0.28 -28.98 22.74
C HIS A 235 0.18 -27.93 23.86
N GLN A 236 1.26 -27.16 24.11
CA GLN A 236 1.30 -26.10 25.11
C GLN A 236 0.74 -24.76 24.58
N LEU A 237 0.56 -24.64 23.27
CA LEU A 237 0.08 -23.41 22.64
C LEU A 237 -1.44 -23.30 22.70
N ASP A 238 -1.93 -22.10 23.01
CA ASP A 238 -3.36 -21.78 22.98
C ASP A 238 -3.80 -21.49 21.54
N ARG A 239 -4.59 -22.41 20.96
CA ARG A 239 -5.17 -22.26 19.62
C ARG A 239 -6.02 -20.99 19.49
N SER A 240 -6.68 -20.55 20.56
CA SER A 240 -7.44 -19.30 20.55
C SER A 240 -6.52 -18.08 20.49
N ALA A 241 -5.28 -18.18 20.99
CA ALA A 241 -4.28 -17.13 20.82
C ALA A 241 -3.79 -17.04 19.36
N CYS A 242 -3.68 -18.16 18.64
CA CYS A 242 -3.43 -18.15 17.19
C CYS A 242 -4.53 -17.39 16.45
N ARG A 243 -5.81 -17.67 16.78
CA ARG A 243 -6.96 -16.98 16.17
C ARG A 243 -6.94 -15.48 16.45
N ARG A 244 -6.83 -15.08 17.72
CA ARG A 244 -6.81 -13.67 18.14
C ARG A 244 -5.69 -12.89 17.47
N TRP A 245 -4.50 -13.49 17.37
CA TRP A 245 -3.35 -12.88 16.68
C TRP A 245 -3.67 -12.53 15.22
N VAL A 246 -4.37 -13.40 14.51
CA VAL A 246 -4.79 -13.16 13.13
C VAL A 246 -5.90 -12.10 13.06
N GLU A 247 -6.88 -12.13 13.96
CA GLU A 247 -7.95 -11.13 14.02
C GLU A 247 -7.40 -9.71 14.21
N GLU A 248 -6.45 -9.56 15.13
CA GLU A 248 -5.81 -8.29 15.47
C GLU A 248 -4.86 -7.80 14.37
N ARG A 249 -4.08 -8.71 13.77
CA ARG A 249 -2.95 -8.31 12.91
C ARG A 249 -3.11 -8.64 11.44
N PHE A 250 -4.03 -9.51 11.02
CA PHE A 250 -4.11 -10.03 9.65
C PHE A 250 -5.55 -10.18 9.15
N SER A 251 -6.49 -9.42 9.71
CA SER A 251 -7.83 -9.28 9.15
C SER A 251 -7.83 -8.37 7.91
N SER A 252 -8.73 -8.65 6.97
CA SER A 252 -8.97 -7.79 5.80
C SER A 252 -9.39 -6.38 6.20
N GLN A 253 -10.17 -6.23 7.27
CA GLN A 253 -10.59 -4.93 7.79
C GLN A 253 -9.38 -4.08 8.21
N ARG A 254 -8.48 -4.62 9.03
CA ARG A 254 -7.25 -3.92 9.46
C ARG A 254 -6.41 -3.51 8.25
N MET A 255 -6.22 -4.42 7.29
CA MET A 255 -5.49 -4.12 6.05
C MET A 255 -6.12 -2.96 5.27
N VAL A 256 -7.46 -2.92 5.15
CA VAL A 256 -8.17 -1.83 4.47
C VAL A 256 -7.98 -0.50 5.21
N GLU A 257 -8.10 -0.49 6.54
CA GLU A 257 -7.87 0.70 7.37
C GLU A 257 -6.45 1.25 7.19
N ASP A 258 -5.44 0.37 7.17
CA ASP A 258 -4.04 0.75 6.90
C ASP A 258 -3.89 1.41 5.51
N TYR A 259 -4.48 0.81 4.46
CA TYR A 259 -4.44 1.38 3.11
C TYR A 259 -5.18 2.71 2.99
N LEU A 260 -6.33 2.87 3.65
CA LEU A 260 -7.04 4.15 3.68
C LEU A 260 -6.14 5.25 4.29
N GLY A 261 -5.39 4.94 5.35
CA GLY A 261 -4.40 5.86 5.92
C GLY A 261 -3.28 6.20 4.93
N VAL A 262 -2.79 5.21 4.16
CA VAL A 262 -1.80 5.44 3.10
C VAL A 262 -2.35 6.34 2.00
N TYR A 263 -3.58 6.10 1.52
CA TYR A 263 -4.21 6.92 0.49
C TYR A 263 -4.38 8.36 0.95
N GLN A 264 -4.90 8.57 2.17
CA GLN A 264 -5.04 9.90 2.76
C GLN A 264 -3.69 10.63 2.86
N LYS A 265 -2.63 9.93 3.27
CA LYS A 265 -1.28 10.49 3.32
C LYS A 265 -0.78 10.91 1.94
N ILE A 266 -0.99 10.09 0.90
CA ILE A 266 -0.58 10.40 -0.46
C ILE A 266 -1.36 11.59 -1.01
N LEU A 267 -2.69 11.60 -0.86
CA LEU A 267 -3.54 12.70 -1.30
C LEU A 267 -3.15 14.01 -0.60
N ALA A 268 -2.86 13.97 0.71
CA ALA A 268 -2.36 15.13 1.45
C ALA A 268 -1.04 15.70 0.88
N LEU A 269 -0.16 14.85 0.35
CA LEU A 269 1.09 15.26 -0.29
C LEU A 269 0.90 15.74 -1.73
N HIS A 270 -0.10 15.22 -2.44
CA HIS A 270 -0.38 15.51 -3.86
C HIS A 270 -1.43 16.58 -4.08
N HIS A 271 -2.14 16.98 -3.03
CA HIS A 271 -2.82 18.25 -3.01
C HIS A 271 -1.79 19.36 -3.31
N ARG A 272 -1.78 19.81 -4.57
CA ARG A 272 -2.08 21.18 -5.01
C ARG A 272 -1.04 21.75 -5.98
N GLU A 273 -1.32 21.65 -7.27
CA GLU A 273 -1.27 22.79 -8.19
C GLU A 273 -2.58 22.77 -8.98
N ASP A 274 -3.50 23.68 -8.66
CA ASP A 274 -4.74 23.86 -9.42
C ASP A 274 -4.43 24.83 -10.58
N HIS A 275 -4.18 24.27 -11.76
CA HIS A 275 -3.81 24.99 -12.97
C HIS A 275 -5.01 25.66 -13.63
N ARG A 276 -4.82 26.92 -14.00
CA ARG A 276 -5.79 27.84 -14.59
C ARG A 276 -5.16 28.57 -15.78
N PRO A 277 -5.96 29.17 -16.68
CA PRO A 277 -5.39 29.94 -17.80
C PRO A 277 -4.52 31.12 -17.38
N TRP A 278 -4.69 31.66 -16.16
CA TRP A 278 -3.86 32.74 -15.61
C TRP A 278 -2.61 32.25 -14.87
N GLY A 279 -2.43 30.95 -14.63
CA GLY A 279 -1.39 30.44 -13.74
C GLY A 279 -1.87 29.24 -12.93
N TYR A 280 -1.43 29.10 -11.69
CA TYR A 280 -1.90 28.02 -10.81
C TYR A 280 -1.79 28.41 -9.35
N TYR A 281 -2.45 27.66 -8.48
CA TYR A 281 -2.21 27.81 -7.04
C TYR A 281 -1.98 26.47 -6.35
N GLN A 282 -1.07 26.50 -5.39
CA GLN A 282 -0.81 25.44 -4.44
C GLN A 282 -1.30 25.89 -3.07
N VAL A 283 -2.33 25.27 -2.50
CA VAL A 283 -2.62 25.53 -1.08
C VAL A 283 -1.45 24.89 -0.24
N LEU A 284 -0.98 25.55 0.81
CA LEU A 284 0.08 25.04 1.68
C LEU A 284 -0.46 24.55 3.03
N LEU A 285 -1.52 25.19 3.52
CA LEU A 285 -2.13 24.89 4.81
C LEU A 285 -3.63 25.20 4.75
N ASP A 286 -4.46 24.35 5.36
CA ASP A 286 -5.91 24.54 5.46
C ASP A 286 -6.34 24.19 6.88
N GLY A 287 -6.60 25.21 7.67
CA GLY A 287 -6.88 25.12 9.10
C GLY A 287 -8.22 25.77 9.45
N PRO A 288 -8.69 25.61 10.70
CA PRO A 288 -10.03 26.05 11.11
C PRO A 288 -10.24 27.57 11.03
N ASN A 289 -9.16 28.36 11.11
CA ASN A 289 -9.20 29.82 11.11
C ASN A 289 -8.25 30.48 10.10
N HIS A 290 -7.60 29.68 9.25
CA HIS A 290 -6.65 30.17 8.26
C HIS A 290 -6.51 29.22 7.07
N LYS A 291 -6.18 29.78 5.90
CA LYS A 291 -5.79 29.03 4.71
C LYS A 291 -4.62 29.72 4.04
N VAL A 292 -3.56 28.98 3.76
CA VAL A 292 -2.33 29.53 3.13
C VAL A 292 -2.19 28.95 1.75
N LYS A 293 -1.87 29.76 0.74
CA LYS A 293 -1.61 29.34 -0.64
C LYS A 293 -0.35 29.97 -1.20
N THR A 294 0.36 29.27 -2.06
CA THR A 294 1.24 29.85 -3.07
C THR A 294 0.44 30.01 -4.36
N ILE A 295 0.49 31.18 -4.97
CA ILE A 295 -0.17 31.46 -6.24
C ILE A 295 0.88 31.94 -7.24
N THR A 296 0.89 31.29 -8.41
CA THR A 296 1.71 31.67 -9.55
C THR A 296 0.80 32.30 -10.60
N VAL A 297 1.12 33.51 -11.05
CA VAL A 297 0.42 34.20 -12.15
C VAL A 297 1.37 34.33 -13.34
N TYR A 298 0.95 33.81 -14.48
CA TYR A 298 1.72 33.84 -15.72
C TYR A 298 1.86 35.28 -16.27
N PRO A 299 2.90 35.55 -17.08
CA PRO A 299 3.13 36.84 -17.72
C PRO A 299 1.89 37.38 -18.45
N GLY A 300 1.54 38.65 -18.22
CA GLY A 300 0.43 39.31 -18.89
C GLY A 300 -0.96 38.91 -18.38
N HIS A 301 -1.07 38.02 -17.40
CA HIS A 301 -2.33 37.58 -16.81
C HIS A 301 -2.65 38.27 -15.47
N ARG A 302 -3.93 38.21 -15.07
CA ARG A 302 -4.43 38.77 -13.82
C ARG A 302 -5.55 37.91 -13.23
N LEU A 303 -5.71 37.98 -11.91
CA LEU A 303 -6.85 37.35 -11.25
C LEU A 303 -8.13 38.17 -11.45
N SER A 304 -9.27 37.67 -10.97
CA SER A 304 -10.53 38.43 -10.95
C SER A 304 -10.44 39.62 -10.00
N LEU A 305 -11.12 40.71 -10.33
CA LEU A 305 -11.46 41.72 -9.33
C LEU A 305 -12.55 41.16 -8.45
N GLN A 306 -12.23 40.95 -7.18
CA GLN A 306 -13.08 40.23 -6.27
C GLN A 306 -13.08 40.83 -4.87
N ARG A 307 -14.02 40.42 -4.04
CA ARG A 307 -14.02 40.68 -2.59
C ARG A 307 -14.52 39.46 -1.83
N HIS A 308 -14.23 39.45 -0.53
CA HIS A 308 -14.62 38.38 0.39
C HIS A 308 -15.30 38.95 1.63
N ASN A 309 -16.41 38.36 2.06
CA ASN A 309 -17.19 38.86 3.19
C ASN A 309 -16.84 38.19 4.51
N ARG A 310 -16.16 37.03 4.49
CA ARG A 310 -15.85 36.25 5.70
C ARG A 310 -14.36 36.10 6.01
N ARG A 311 -13.49 36.55 5.09
CA ARG A 311 -12.03 36.51 5.28
C ARG A 311 -11.35 37.83 4.92
N ALA A 312 -10.22 38.07 5.58
CA ALA A 312 -9.20 39.02 5.15
C ALA A 312 -8.01 38.24 4.58
N GLU A 313 -7.15 38.91 3.80
CA GLU A 313 -6.00 38.27 3.18
C GLU A 313 -4.73 39.09 3.40
N HIS A 314 -3.60 38.39 3.46
CA HIS A 314 -2.27 39.00 3.43
C HIS A 314 -1.50 38.39 2.28
N TRP A 315 -0.99 39.22 1.37
CA TRP A 315 -0.23 38.79 0.21
C TRP A 315 1.24 39.19 0.36
N TYR A 316 2.13 38.21 0.28
CA TYR A 316 3.58 38.41 0.30
C TYR A 316 4.18 37.98 -1.04
N VAL A 317 4.78 38.91 -1.78
CA VAL A 317 5.38 38.64 -3.09
C VAL A 317 6.73 37.95 -2.89
N VAL A 318 6.82 36.69 -3.30
CA VAL A 318 8.05 35.89 -3.19
C VAL A 318 8.99 36.20 -4.34
N ALA A 319 8.45 36.28 -5.57
CA ALA A 319 9.23 36.51 -6.78
C ALA A 319 8.41 37.27 -7.83
N GLY A 320 9.09 38.06 -8.66
CA GLY A 320 8.47 38.83 -9.74
C GLY A 320 7.98 40.20 -9.30
N LYS A 321 7.11 40.79 -10.13
CA LYS A 321 6.53 42.12 -9.94
C LYS A 321 5.01 42.01 -10.07
N ALA A 322 4.30 42.62 -9.14
CA ALA A 322 2.84 42.60 -9.09
C ALA A 322 2.28 44.01 -9.21
N ARG A 323 1.16 44.14 -9.93
CA ARG A 323 0.25 45.28 -9.80
C ARG A 323 -0.98 44.84 -9.04
N VAL A 324 -1.19 45.41 -7.86
CA VAL A 324 -2.33 45.13 -7.00
C VAL A 324 -3.33 46.28 -7.13
N THR A 325 -4.58 45.96 -7.45
CA THR A 325 -5.70 46.87 -7.28
C THR A 325 -6.29 46.62 -5.90
N LEU A 326 -6.46 47.67 -5.09
CA LEU A 326 -7.12 47.63 -3.79
C LEU A 326 -8.07 48.83 -3.68
N ASP A 327 -9.36 48.54 -3.74
CA ASP A 327 -10.46 49.48 -3.98
C ASP A 327 -10.17 50.41 -5.16
N GLN A 328 -9.92 51.69 -4.91
CA GLN A 328 -9.63 52.70 -5.94
C GLN A 328 -8.13 52.98 -6.11
N ARG A 329 -7.26 52.20 -5.46
CA ARG A 329 -5.80 52.41 -5.49
C ARG A 329 -5.13 51.30 -6.28
N GLU A 330 -4.08 51.67 -7.01
CA GLU A 330 -3.14 50.73 -7.59
C GLU A 330 -1.81 50.80 -6.85
N LEU A 331 -1.27 49.64 -6.51
CA LEU A 331 -0.01 49.46 -5.81
C LEU A 331 0.90 48.58 -6.67
N GLU A 332 2.16 48.97 -6.81
CA GLU A 332 3.18 48.17 -7.46
C GLU A 332 4.04 47.51 -6.38
N LEU A 333 4.09 46.17 -6.38
CA LEU A 333 4.86 45.39 -5.41
C LEU A 333 5.98 44.64 -6.11
N ASN A 334 7.17 44.63 -5.51
CA ASN A 334 8.30 43.80 -5.95
C ASN A 334 8.45 42.61 -5.00
N ALA A 335 9.29 41.65 -5.39
CA ALA A 335 9.73 40.58 -4.48
C ALA A 335 10.12 41.13 -3.10
N LEU A 336 9.77 40.38 -2.05
CA LEU A 336 9.95 40.72 -0.64
C LEU A 336 9.06 41.87 -0.12
N SER A 337 8.04 42.28 -0.88
CA SER A 337 7.02 43.24 -0.44
C SER A 337 5.69 42.55 -0.13
N SER A 338 4.83 43.20 0.64
CA SER A 338 3.51 42.68 1.01
C SER A 338 2.40 43.72 0.98
N VAL A 339 1.17 43.24 1.00
CA VAL A 339 -0.05 44.04 1.16
C VAL A 339 -1.09 43.28 1.97
N ASP A 340 -1.78 43.99 2.85
CA ASP A 340 -2.96 43.49 3.55
C ASP A 340 -4.23 43.86 2.78
N ILE A 341 -5.12 42.89 2.63
CA ILE A 341 -6.41 43.02 1.98
C ILE A 341 -7.51 42.91 3.05
N PRO A 342 -8.14 44.03 3.44
CA PRO A 342 -9.21 44.01 4.42
C PRO A 342 -10.43 43.24 3.93
N ARG A 343 -11.17 42.64 4.87
CA ARG A 343 -12.46 42.00 4.59
C ARG A 343 -13.40 42.99 3.91
N GLY A 344 -14.03 42.57 2.81
CA GLY A 344 -14.97 43.37 2.02
C GLY A 344 -14.35 44.35 1.02
N ALA A 345 -13.02 44.50 1.00
CA ALA A 345 -12.34 45.36 0.03
C ALA A 345 -12.32 44.72 -1.37
N TRP A 346 -12.51 45.51 -2.41
CA TRP A 346 -12.33 45.06 -3.79
C TRP A 346 -10.86 44.95 -4.12
N HIS A 347 -10.39 43.80 -4.58
CA HIS A 347 -8.98 43.58 -4.81
C HIS A 347 -8.69 42.66 -5.99
N ARG A 348 -7.50 42.82 -6.58
CA ARG A 348 -6.98 42.01 -7.68
C ARG A 348 -5.46 42.06 -7.68
N ILE A 349 -4.81 41.00 -8.16
CA ILE A 349 -3.39 41.03 -8.54
C ILE A 349 -3.21 40.73 -10.03
N ALA A 350 -2.32 41.47 -10.67
CA ALA A 350 -1.92 41.31 -12.06
C ALA A 350 -0.40 41.14 -12.16
N ASN A 351 0.05 40.35 -13.15
CA ASN A 351 1.45 40.21 -13.50
C ASN A 351 1.77 41.03 -14.78
N PRO A 352 2.31 42.26 -14.64
CA PRO A 352 2.68 43.08 -15.79
C PRO A 352 4.05 42.73 -16.39
N ALA A 353 4.76 41.73 -15.87
CA ALA A 353 6.13 41.40 -16.27
C ALA A 353 6.19 40.18 -17.20
N ASP A 354 7.37 39.96 -17.81
CA ASP A 354 7.64 38.86 -18.74
C ASP A 354 8.01 37.53 -18.06
N ALA A 355 8.09 37.52 -16.73
CA ALA A 355 8.38 36.33 -15.91
C ALA A 355 7.22 36.04 -14.94
N ASN A 356 7.12 34.81 -14.46
CA ASN A 356 6.08 34.42 -13.51
C ASN A 356 6.14 35.27 -12.23
N LEU A 357 4.97 35.73 -11.80
CA LEU A 357 4.76 36.31 -10.47
C LEU A 357 4.41 35.18 -9.52
N VAL A 358 5.08 35.12 -8.37
CA VAL A 358 4.79 34.16 -7.30
C VAL A 358 4.55 34.90 -6.00
N PHE A 359 3.41 34.67 -5.36
CA PHE A 359 3.09 35.24 -4.06
C PHE A 359 2.46 34.22 -3.13
N ILE A 360 2.62 34.44 -1.82
CA ILE A 360 1.94 33.68 -0.77
C ILE A 360 0.72 34.48 -0.33
N GLU A 361 -0.44 33.83 -0.35
CA GLU A 361 -1.69 34.34 0.18
C GLU A 361 -1.99 33.66 1.51
N VAL A 362 -2.11 34.46 2.57
CA VAL A 362 -2.58 34.01 3.88
C VAL A 362 -3.98 34.56 4.10
N GLN A 363 -4.96 33.67 4.04
CA GLN A 363 -6.36 33.98 4.34
C GLN A 363 -6.61 33.77 5.83
N THR A 364 -7.25 34.74 6.49
CA THR A 364 -7.66 34.66 7.91
C THR A 364 -9.15 34.96 8.04
N GLY A 365 -9.90 34.10 8.71
CA GLY A 365 -11.35 34.19 8.80
C GLY A 365 -11.98 32.94 9.39
N ASP A 366 -13.31 32.86 9.31
CA ASP A 366 -14.10 31.72 9.79
C ASP A 366 -14.67 30.86 8.64
N TYR A 367 -14.40 31.22 7.39
CA TYR A 367 -14.87 30.54 6.19
C TYR A 367 -14.01 30.87 4.96
N PHE A 368 -13.72 29.86 4.12
CA PHE A 368 -12.81 29.98 2.96
C PHE A 368 -13.37 29.36 1.67
N GLY A 369 -14.68 29.10 1.59
CA GLY A 369 -15.34 28.56 0.40
C GLY A 369 -15.35 29.52 -0.78
N GLU A 370 -15.52 28.99 -2.00
CA GLU A 370 -15.62 29.78 -3.23
C GLU A 370 -16.90 30.64 -3.29
N ASP A 371 -17.94 30.29 -2.53
CA ASP A 371 -19.19 31.03 -2.41
C ASP A 371 -19.08 32.32 -1.57
N ASP A 372 -17.96 32.53 -0.86
CA ASP A 372 -17.64 33.84 -0.25
C ASP A 372 -17.01 34.81 -1.24
N ILE A 373 -16.78 34.38 -2.49
CA ILE A 373 -16.13 35.21 -3.52
C ILE A 373 -17.20 35.92 -4.35
N GLU A 374 -17.21 37.25 -4.26
CA GLU A 374 -17.98 38.09 -5.17
C GLU A 374 -17.03 38.68 -6.22
N ARG A 375 -17.32 38.47 -7.51
CA ARG A 375 -16.48 38.92 -8.63
C ARG A 375 -17.16 40.08 -9.37
N LEU A 376 -16.41 41.15 -9.60
CA LEU A 376 -16.86 42.30 -10.40
C LEU A 376 -16.36 42.20 -11.85
N GLU A 377 -15.12 41.75 -12.04
CA GLU A 377 -14.50 41.56 -13.36
C GLU A 377 -13.69 40.26 -13.38
N ASP A 378 -13.93 39.40 -14.37
CA ASP A 378 -13.22 38.12 -14.54
C ASP A 378 -12.93 37.87 -16.03
N ASP A 379 -11.64 37.75 -16.37
CA ASP A 379 -11.20 37.55 -17.76
C ASP A 379 -11.45 36.11 -18.28
N TYR A 380 -11.90 35.20 -17.42
CA TYR A 380 -12.00 33.75 -17.69
C TYR A 380 -13.40 33.18 -17.45
N GLY A 381 -14.41 34.05 -17.26
CA GLY A 381 -15.82 33.65 -17.19
C GLY A 381 -16.18 32.81 -15.97
N ARG A 382 -15.45 32.95 -14.86
CA ARG A 382 -15.85 32.30 -13.60
C ARG A 382 -17.09 32.98 -13.01
N PRO A 383 -18.03 32.19 -12.47
CA PRO A 383 -19.29 32.71 -11.92
C PRO A 383 -19.10 33.57 -10.68
#